data_AF-A0A1C4Z6N4-F1
#
_entry.id   AF-A0A1C4Z6N4-F1
#
_cell.length_a   1.000
_cell.length_b   1.000
_cell.length_c   1.000
_cell.angle_alpha   90.00
_cell.angle_beta   90.00
_cell.angle_gamma   90.00
#
_symmetry.space_group_name_H-M   'P 1'
#
loop_
_entity.id
_entity.type
_entity.pdbx_description
1 polymer ?
#
loop_
_entity_poly.entity_id
_entity_poly.type
_entity_poly.pdbx_seq_one_letter_code
_entity_poly.pdbx_strand_id
1 'polypeptide(L)'
;MLKDVTSVRVVAYFPCQLSTETGATRDVPTGWNLTDGLDDLALQPYGQRLLDELLGSMPRPTTEISGGQEILRIAEEEIDPSLVPTTASGAWQVLSARVSLWNVDCGLLCVTYQLPDGIVSGAGDVVDEVAPPVQRMVPAVTRLLRAILPAPAGADEVFVLWANTTFAVRVDPDCDPARRRAIAEAFTPDGVDCTPDGARGGVLRVGSHTTAVVNDFGSRPALLLARLTGVHHVCWAAALRYDAVLSAELSQIDPGRADLSMSALEDQAKRILRGYHRIRLFRLGYSSVEAHLDAAGGTVWNALEQQWKFRLVLTTLDERLDFVRTLHQQLVGRLQDRRSRLLNELVLGFTFLNIFAIVLAALTFVALPSLDVGLLASVVGLVMLLVNLSAYLAFRRQINDPGRIPRASARP
;
A
#
# COMPACT_ATOMS: atom_id res chain seq x y z
N MET A 1 29.12 27.60 14.17
CA MET A 1 28.47 26.51 14.93
C MET A 1 28.97 25.12 14.52
N LEU A 2 29.49 24.95 13.31
CA LEU A 2 29.72 23.62 12.71
C LEU A 2 31.21 23.21 12.69
N LYS A 3 32.06 23.89 13.47
CA LYS A 3 33.51 23.61 13.54
C LYS A 3 33.85 22.21 14.06
N ASP A 4 32.93 21.62 14.80
CA ASP A 4 33.08 20.30 15.42
C ASP A 4 32.56 19.18 14.52
N VAL A 5 32.00 19.52 13.35
CA VAL A 5 31.53 18.55 12.34
C VAL A 5 32.74 18.06 11.54
N THR A 6 33.00 16.76 11.62
CA THR A 6 34.12 16.12 10.90
C THR A 6 33.70 15.52 9.58
N SER A 7 32.44 15.10 9.45
CA SER A 7 31.90 14.54 8.20
C SER A 7 30.37 14.56 8.22
N VAL A 8 29.75 14.66 7.05
CA VAL A 8 28.29 14.56 6.89
C VAL A 8 27.98 13.49 5.86
N ARG A 9 27.12 12.56 6.24
CA ARG A 9 26.46 11.63 5.33
C ARG A 9 25.01 12.03 5.17
N VAL A 10 24.54 11.96 3.94
CA VAL A 10 23.16 12.27 3.58
C VAL A 10 22.52 11.03 3.00
N VAL A 11 21.36 10.64 3.52
CA VAL A 11 20.56 9.56 2.97
C VAL A 11 19.32 10.17 2.34
N ALA A 12 19.20 10.03 1.03
CA ALA A 12 18.00 10.40 0.29
C ALA A 12 17.10 9.16 0.13
N TYR A 13 15.87 9.27 0.61
CA TYR A 13 14.82 8.29 0.47
C TYR A 13 13.88 8.70 -0.65
N PHE A 14 13.61 7.78 -1.57
CA PHE A 14 12.64 7.93 -2.65
C PHE A 14 11.63 6.80 -2.55
N PRO A 15 10.56 6.96 -1.76
CA PRO A 15 9.47 6.01 -1.70
C PRO A 15 8.81 5.95 -3.07
N CYS A 16 8.66 4.73 -3.59
CA CYS A 16 8.11 4.50 -4.91
C CYS A 16 6.92 3.56 -4.86
N GLN A 17 6.05 3.72 -5.85
CA GLN A 17 4.88 2.88 -6.03
C GLN A 17 5.09 1.97 -7.24
N LEU A 18 4.81 0.68 -7.06
CA LEU A 18 4.74 -0.31 -8.12
C LEU A 18 3.29 -0.45 -8.57
N SER A 19 2.88 0.21 -9.67
CA SER A 19 1.51 0.02 -10.17
C SER A 19 1.31 -1.44 -10.58
N THR A 20 0.34 -2.12 -9.97
CA THR A 20 -0.11 -3.45 -10.40
C THR A 20 -1.61 -3.35 -10.63
N GLU A 21 -2.00 -2.84 -11.80
CA GLU A 21 -3.42 -2.71 -12.16
C GLU A 21 -4.17 -4.05 -12.10
N THR A 22 -3.46 -5.17 -12.17
CA THR A 22 -4.08 -6.50 -12.29
C THR A 22 -4.50 -7.14 -10.98
N GLY A 23 -4.17 -6.59 -9.80
CA GLY A 23 -4.52 -7.21 -8.50
C GLY A 23 -4.03 -8.66 -8.35
N ALA A 24 -3.11 -9.09 -9.23
CA ALA A 24 -2.46 -10.37 -9.19
C ALA A 24 -1.12 -10.15 -8.51
N THR A 25 -1.06 -10.42 -7.21
CA THR A 25 0.20 -10.78 -6.57
C THR A 25 0.67 -12.08 -7.23
N ARG A 26 1.39 -11.96 -8.35
CA ARG A 26 2.23 -13.08 -8.81
C ARG A 26 3.31 -13.26 -7.77
N ASP A 27 3.51 -14.50 -7.36
CA ASP A 27 4.68 -14.91 -6.57
C ASP A 27 5.93 -14.39 -7.28
N VAL A 28 6.51 -13.32 -6.74
CA VAL A 28 7.82 -12.84 -7.16
C VAL A 28 8.78 -13.98 -6.82
N PRO A 29 9.61 -14.48 -7.76
CA PRO A 29 10.49 -15.60 -7.49
C PRO A 29 11.38 -15.28 -6.28
N THR A 30 11.23 -16.03 -5.20
CA THR A 30 11.97 -15.89 -3.93
C THR A 30 13.42 -16.37 -4.04
N GLY A 31 14.05 -16.16 -5.19
CA GLY A 31 15.38 -16.68 -5.54
C GLY A 31 16.48 -15.61 -5.49
N TRP A 32 16.48 -14.74 -4.48
CA TRP A 32 17.54 -13.74 -4.30
C TRP A 32 17.94 -13.69 -2.82
N ASN A 33 19.19 -14.06 -2.55
CA ASN A 33 19.76 -14.16 -1.21
C ASN A 33 19.91 -12.76 -0.59
N LEU A 34 19.33 -12.58 0.59
CA LEU A 34 19.38 -11.40 1.47
C LEU A 34 20.76 -11.19 2.15
N THR A 35 21.83 -11.81 1.67
CA THR A 35 23.10 -11.90 2.42
C THR A 35 24.23 -11.00 1.93
N ASP A 36 24.20 -10.49 0.70
CA ASP A 36 25.44 -9.98 0.08
C ASP A 36 25.59 -8.45 0.08
N GLY A 37 24.79 -7.73 0.90
CA GLY A 37 24.77 -6.25 0.87
C GLY A 37 24.70 -5.54 2.22
N LEU A 38 24.79 -6.25 3.34
CA LEU A 38 24.77 -5.65 4.69
C LEU A 38 26.18 -5.33 5.22
N ASP A 39 27.21 -5.67 4.48
CA ASP A 39 28.61 -5.57 4.91
C ASP A 39 29.15 -4.13 4.96
N ASP A 40 28.67 -3.23 4.10
CA ASP A 40 29.21 -1.85 4.00
C ASP A 40 28.77 -0.88 5.11
N LEU A 41 27.86 -1.30 6.01
CA LEU A 41 27.44 -0.53 7.19
C LEU A 41 27.76 -1.23 8.53
N ALA A 42 28.63 -2.25 8.53
CA ALA A 42 29.00 -3.01 9.74
C ALA A 42 27.78 -3.59 10.49
N LEU A 43 26.83 -4.17 9.77
CA LEU A 43 25.63 -4.79 10.33
C LEU A 43 25.85 -6.29 10.64
N GLN A 44 26.60 -6.56 11.71
CA GLN A 44 26.73 -7.89 12.34
C GLN A 44 25.67 -8.08 13.47
N PRO A 45 25.49 -9.30 14.03
CA PRO A 45 24.25 -10.11 14.04
C PRO A 45 23.05 -9.54 14.84
N TYR A 46 23.26 -8.47 15.61
CA TYR A 46 22.20 -7.80 16.38
C TYR A 46 21.18 -7.10 15.49
N GLY A 47 21.65 -6.56 14.36
CA GLY A 47 20.79 -5.85 13.41
C GLY A 47 19.84 -6.75 12.63
N GLN A 48 20.12 -8.07 12.57
CA GLN A 48 19.38 -9.06 11.79
C GLN A 48 18.37 -9.83 12.65
N ARG A 49 18.72 -10.21 13.89
CA ARG A 49 17.73 -10.74 14.86
C ARG A 49 16.62 -9.75 15.18
N LEU A 50 16.98 -8.48 15.42
CA LEU A 50 16.00 -7.43 15.64
C LEU A 50 15.16 -7.20 14.39
N LEU A 51 15.75 -7.32 13.18
CA LEU A 51 15.01 -7.30 11.92
C LEU A 51 14.07 -8.51 11.81
N ASP A 52 14.51 -9.70 12.15
CA ASP A 52 13.71 -10.93 12.07
C ASP A 52 12.57 -10.94 13.09
N GLU A 53 12.79 -10.35 14.27
CA GLU A 53 11.76 -10.12 15.30
C GLU A 53 10.80 -8.97 14.92
N LEU A 54 11.31 -7.86 14.37
CA LEU A 54 10.51 -6.73 13.86
C LEU A 54 9.74 -7.08 12.57
N LEU A 55 10.29 -7.93 11.71
CA LEU A 55 9.76 -8.33 10.40
C LEU A 55 9.00 -9.66 10.42
N GLY A 56 8.79 -10.25 11.61
CA GLY A 56 7.87 -11.37 11.79
C GLY A 56 6.42 -10.98 11.45
N SER A 57 6.05 -9.72 11.69
CA SER A 57 4.70 -9.18 11.51
C SER A 57 4.58 -8.02 10.52
N MET A 58 5.70 -7.48 10.04
CA MET A 58 5.75 -6.37 9.09
C MET A 58 5.71 -6.82 7.62
N PRO A 59 5.30 -5.93 6.70
CA PRO A 59 5.60 -6.10 5.30
C PRO A 59 7.12 -6.29 5.10
N ARG A 60 7.53 -7.44 4.54
CA ARG A 60 8.95 -7.73 4.30
C ARG A 60 9.40 -7.10 2.98
N PRO A 61 10.69 -6.73 2.84
CA PRO A 61 11.25 -6.61 1.53
C PRO A 61 11.11 -7.97 0.83
N THR A 62 10.29 -8.07 -0.20
CA THR A 62 10.15 -9.30 -1.00
C THR A 62 11.37 -9.52 -1.87
N THR A 63 12.05 -8.44 -2.22
CA THR A 63 13.26 -8.45 -3.04
C THR A 63 14.10 -7.24 -2.68
N GLU A 64 15.37 -7.48 -2.38
CA GLU A 64 16.38 -6.45 -2.28
C GLU A 64 17.27 -6.55 -3.52
N ILE A 65 17.27 -5.49 -4.33
CA ILE A 65 18.11 -5.44 -5.53
C ILE A 65 19.34 -4.62 -5.15
N SER A 66 20.38 -5.34 -4.74
CA SER A 66 21.74 -4.81 -4.57
C SER A 66 22.45 -4.87 -5.92
N GLY A 67 22.03 -4.04 -6.88
CA GLY A 67 22.69 -3.97 -8.19
C GLY A 67 24.01 -3.19 -8.13
N GLY A 68 24.87 -3.52 -7.16
CA GLY A 68 25.85 -2.63 -6.51
C GLY A 68 26.71 -1.71 -7.39
N GLN A 69 26.97 -2.06 -8.66
CA GLN A 69 27.66 -1.17 -9.59
C GLN A 69 26.74 -0.46 -10.60
N GLU A 70 25.64 -1.07 -11.03
CA GLU A 70 24.76 -0.50 -12.04
C GLU A 70 23.81 0.54 -11.46
N ILE A 71 23.23 0.27 -10.29
CA ILE A 71 22.41 1.25 -9.55
C ILE A 71 23.29 2.44 -9.13
N LEU A 72 24.52 2.15 -8.68
CA LEU A 72 25.48 3.16 -8.29
C LEU A 72 25.92 4.00 -9.50
N ARG A 73 26.25 3.38 -10.64
CA ARG A 73 26.61 4.08 -11.88
C ARG A 73 25.48 5.00 -12.35
N ILE A 74 24.23 4.53 -12.36
CA ILE A 74 23.12 5.38 -12.81
C ILE A 74 22.83 6.49 -11.79
N ALA A 75 22.98 6.21 -10.49
CA ALA A 75 22.94 7.25 -9.48
C ALA A 75 24.04 8.31 -9.73
N GLU A 76 25.28 7.91 -9.99
CA GLU A 76 26.39 8.82 -10.31
C GLU A 76 26.18 9.60 -11.62
N GLU A 77 25.61 8.98 -12.66
CA GLU A 77 25.36 9.61 -13.97
C GLU A 77 24.19 10.61 -13.94
N GLU A 78 23.14 10.30 -13.19
CA GLU A 78 21.91 11.09 -13.17
C GLU A 78 21.87 12.14 -12.05
N ILE A 79 22.74 12.00 -11.03
CA ILE A 79 22.89 12.95 -9.94
C ILE A 79 24.08 13.83 -10.27
N ASP A 80 23.85 14.75 -11.20
CA ASP A 80 24.85 15.73 -11.61
C ASP A 80 25.30 16.55 -10.37
N PRO A 81 26.57 16.41 -9.93
CA PRO A 81 27.09 17.15 -8.77
C PRO A 81 27.01 18.67 -8.95
N SER A 82 26.90 19.14 -10.20
CA SER A 82 26.75 20.57 -10.53
C SER A 82 25.37 21.14 -10.20
N LEU A 83 24.37 20.29 -9.91
CA LEU A 83 23.02 20.72 -9.51
C LEU A 83 22.92 21.14 -8.04
N VAL A 84 23.93 20.83 -7.23
CA VAL A 84 24.03 21.27 -5.82
C VAL A 84 24.67 22.67 -5.78
N PRO A 85 24.11 23.63 -5.02
CA PRO A 85 24.65 24.99 -4.94
C PRO A 85 26.14 24.99 -4.57
N THR A 86 26.91 25.71 -5.40
CA THR A 86 28.38 25.69 -5.55
C THR A 86 29.18 26.38 -4.45
N THR A 87 28.68 26.50 -3.22
CA THR A 87 29.49 27.03 -2.10
C THR A 87 30.51 26.01 -1.58
N ALA A 88 30.31 24.73 -1.86
CA ALA A 88 31.20 23.63 -1.53
C ALA A 88 32.19 23.34 -2.67
N SER A 89 33.49 23.58 -2.46
CA SER A 89 34.54 23.31 -3.46
C SER A 89 34.90 21.81 -3.59
N GLY A 90 33.93 20.90 -3.47
CA GLY A 90 34.15 19.46 -3.60
C GLY A 90 32.91 18.73 -4.11
N ALA A 91 33.12 17.74 -4.97
CA ALA A 91 32.04 16.91 -5.52
C ALA A 91 31.50 15.94 -4.46
N TRP A 92 30.18 15.78 -4.43
CA TRP A 92 29.52 14.80 -3.59
C TRP A 92 29.94 13.40 -4.01
N GLN A 93 30.22 12.52 -3.05
CA GLN A 93 30.52 11.12 -3.34
C GLN A 93 29.31 10.25 -3.03
N VAL A 94 28.80 9.54 -4.03
CA VAL A 94 27.80 8.50 -3.80
C VAL A 94 28.50 7.31 -3.13
N LEU A 95 28.08 6.96 -1.91
CA LEU A 95 28.64 5.82 -1.18
C LEU A 95 27.89 4.54 -1.51
N SER A 96 26.57 4.62 -1.62
CA SER A 96 25.73 3.45 -1.89
C SER A 96 24.37 3.84 -2.44
N ALA A 97 23.77 2.95 -3.23
CA ALA A 97 22.40 3.06 -3.70
C ALA A 97 21.73 1.69 -3.56
N ARG A 98 20.49 1.66 -3.05
CA ARG A 98 19.77 0.42 -2.72
C ARG A 98 18.30 0.55 -3.01
N VAL A 99 17.73 -0.45 -3.69
CA VAL A 99 16.29 -0.56 -3.89
C VAL A 99 15.75 -1.70 -3.04
N SER A 100 14.81 -1.37 -2.14
CA SER A 100 14.08 -2.34 -1.33
C SER A 100 12.62 -2.37 -1.78
N LEU A 101 12.13 -3.53 -2.22
CA LEU A 101 10.73 -3.72 -2.64
C LEU A 101 9.94 -4.42 -1.55
N TRP A 102 8.78 -3.89 -1.18
CA TRP A 102 7.98 -4.39 -0.08
C TRP A 102 6.68 -5.03 -0.58
N ASN A 103 6.15 -6.03 0.14
CA ASN A 103 4.89 -6.73 -0.19
C ASN A 103 3.60 -5.86 -0.05
N VAL A 104 3.74 -4.55 0.04
CA VAL A 104 2.65 -3.55 0.06
C VAL A 104 2.54 -2.79 -1.26
N ASP A 105 3.12 -3.34 -2.33
CA ASP A 105 3.29 -2.73 -3.65
C ASP A 105 3.99 -1.35 -3.61
N CYS A 106 4.83 -1.16 -2.61
CA CYS A 106 5.68 0.02 -2.47
C CYS A 106 7.14 -0.43 -2.41
N GLY A 107 8.03 0.43 -2.89
CA GLY A 107 9.45 0.27 -2.75
C GLY A 107 10.09 1.51 -2.15
N LEU A 108 11.37 1.40 -1.86
CA LEU A 108 12.19 2.47 -1.35
C LEU A 108 13.53 2.41 -2.06
N LEU A 109 13.86 3.45 -2.85
CA LEU A 109 15.24 3.69 -3.22
C LEU A 109 15.89 4.54 -2.12
N CYS A 110 16.99 4.04 -1.58
CA CYS A 110 17.86 4.77 -0.67
C CYS A 110 19.16 5.08 -1.40
N VAL A 111 19.60 6.33 -1.40
CA VAL A 111 20.93 6.71 -1.90
C VAL A 111 21.68 7.43 -0.78
N THR A 112 22.88 6.96 -0.48
CA THR A 112 23.74 7.51 0.56
C THR A 112 24.87 8.31 -0.09
N TYR A 113 25.03 9.55 0.34
CA TYR A 113 26.09 10.45 -0.08
C TYR A 113 27.02 10.75 1.09
N GLN A 114 28.27 11.01 0.77
CA GLN A 114 29.22 11.65 1.66
C GLN A 114 29.57 13.03 1.11
N LEU A 115 29.46 14.02 1.98
CA LEU A 115 29.98 15.35 1.69
C LEU A 115 31.49 15.36 1.88
N PRO A 116 32.24 16.07 1.01
CA PRO A 116 33.64 16.40 1.26
C PRO A 116 33.84 17.07 2.62
N ASP A 117 34.95 16.71 3.26
CA ASP A 117 35.29 17.26 4.58
C ASP A 117 35.51 18.78 4.49
N GLY A 118 35.05 19.51 5.51
CA GLY A 118 35.26 20.96 5.61
C GLY A 118 34.26 21.87 4.86
N ILE A 119 33.24 21.29 4.19
CA ILE A 119 32.22 22.08 3.45
C ILE A 119 31.35 22.95 4.35
N VAL A 120 31.04 22.47 5.56
CA VAL A 120 30.04 23.10 6.43
C VAL A 120 30.65 24.31 7.15
N SER A 121 30.83 25.42 6.43
CA SER A 121 31.64 26.57 6.86
C SER A 121 30.85 27.81 7.29
N GLY A 122 29.53 27.87 7.09
CA GLY A 122 28.76 29.11 7.19
C GLY A 122 27.54 29.08 8.12
N ALA A 123 27.05 30.27 8.48
CA ALA A 123 25.87 30.54 9.30
C ALA A 123 24.57 30.65 8.48
N GLY A 124 24.56 30.11 7.26
CA GLY A 124 23.39 30.02 6.38
C GLY A 124 22.46 28.86 6.77
N ASP A 125 21.38 28.68 6.01
CA ASP A 125 20.51 27.51 6.16
C ASP A 125 21.30 26.27 5.70
N VAL A 126 21.87 25.57 6.69
CA VAL A 126 22.76 24.41 6.48
C VAL A 126 22.07 23.35 5.63
N VAL A 127 20.74 23.26 5.73
CA VAL A 127 19.94 22.32 4.94
C VAL A 127 19.97 22.69 3.46
N ASP A 128 19.82 23.96 3.09
CA ASP A 128 19.86 24.38 1.67
C ASP A 128 21.27 24.24 1.06
N GLU A 129 22.32 24.33 1.88
CA GLU A 129 23.71 24.14 1.46
C GLU A 129 24.11 22.65 1.33
N VAL A 130 23.49 21.77 2.13
CA VAL A 130 23.95 20.38 2.33
C VAL A 130 22.91 19.33 1.93
N ALA A 131 21.66 19.70 1.66
CA ALA A 131 20.65 18.78 1.14
C ALA A 131 20.80 18.64 -0.38
N PRO A 132 20.79 17.42 -0.93
CA PRO A 132 20.72 17.26 -2.37
C PRO A 132 19.38 17.82 -2.82
N PRO A 133 19.27 18.41 -4.03
CA PRO A 133 18.00 18.86 -4.57
C PRO A 133 17.16 17.64 -4.96
N VAL A 134 16.74 16.84 -3.98
CA VAL A 134 16.12 15.52 -4.17
C VAL A 134 14.88 15.56 -5.05
N GLN A 135 14.15 16.68 -5.06
CA GLN A 135 13.03 16.89 -5.96
C GLN A 135 13.45 16.95 -7.44
N ARG A 136 14.61 17.53 -7.76
CA ARG A 136 15.15 17.55 -9.13
C ARG A 136 15.62 16.18 -9.59
N MET A 137 15.93 15.29 -8.64
CA MET A 137 16.38 13.92 -8.90
C MET A 137 15.21 12.95 -9.16
N VAL A 138 13.97 13.33 -8.83
CA VAL A 138 12.78 12.48 -9.01
C VAL A 138 12.63 11.90 -10.43
N PRO A 139 12.79 12.68 -11.52
CA PRO A 139 12.67 12.14 -12.88
C PRO A 139 13.75 11.09 -13.21
N ALA A 140 14.98 11.35 -12.80
CA ALA A 140 16.13 10.45 -12.95
C ALA A 140 15.92 9.15 -12.18
N VAL A 141 15.57 9.26 -10.90
CA VAL A 141 15.25 8.11 -10.04
C VAL A 141 14.09 7.30 -10.63
N THR A 142 13.08 7.96 -11.19
CA THR A 142 11.96 7.27 -11.85
C THR A 142 12.44 6.47 -13.08
N ARG A 143 13.34 7.03 -13.91
CA ARG A 143 13.95 6.28 -15.03
C ARG A 143 14.75 5.08 -14.54
N LEU A 144 15.57 5.26 -13.51
CA LEU A 144 16.37 4.22 -12.89
C LEU A 144 15.49 3.07 -12.37
N LEU A 145 14.45 3.39 -11.60
CA LEU A 145 13.53 2.40 -11.07
C LEU A 145 12.82 1.62 -12.19
N ARG A 146 12.46 2.27 -13.31
CA ARG A 146 11.89 1.59 -14.49
C ARG A 146 12.88 0.66 -15.18
N ALA A 147 14.18 0.98 -15.13
CA ALA A 147 15.23 0.13 -15.71
C ALA A 147 15.54 -1.10 -14.85
N ILE A 148 15.56 -0.94 -13.52
CA ILE A 148 15.93 -2.01 -12.58
C ILE A 148 14.75 -2.93 -12.28
N LEU A 149 13.55 -2.35 -12.13
CA LEU A 149 12.38 -3.13 -11.73
C LEU A 149 11.78 -3.74 -12.99
N PRO A 150 11.81 -5.08 -13.14
CA PRO A 150 11.14 -5.71 -14.26
C PRO A 150 9.67 -5.33 -14.15
N ALA A 151 9.18 -4.49 -15.07
CA ALA A 151 7.77 -4.15 -15.10
C ALA A 151 6.99 -5.47 -15.13
N PRO A 152 6.16 -5.77 -14.11
CA PRO A 152 5.21 -6.87 -14.26
C PRO A 152 4.51 -6.71 -15.61
N ALA A 153 4.29 -7.80 -16.35
CA ALA A 153 3.51 -7.71 -17.59
C ALA A 153 2.14 -7.05 -17.27
N GLY A 154 1.94 -5.80 -17.70
CA GLY A 154 0.78 -4.96 -17.37
C GLY A 154 0.95 -3.95 -16.20
N ALA A 155 2.17 -3.72 -15.71
CA ALA A 155 2.49 -2.63 -14.80
C ALA A 155 3.08 -1.46 -15.59
N ASP A 156 2.22 -0.56 -16.05
CA ASP A 156 2.65 0.45 -17.00
C ASP A 156 3.50 1.56 -16.37
N GLU A 157 3.44 1.77 -15.03
CA GLU A 157 4.13 2.91 -14.43
C GLU A 157 4.69 2.65 -13.02
N VAL A 158 6.00 2.89 -12.87
CA VAL A 158 6.68 3.14 -11.59
C VAL A 158 6.73 4.65 -11.37
N PHE A 159 6.35 5.08 -10.17
CA PHE A 159 6.38 6.48 -9.76
C PHE A 159 7.09 6.65 -8.42
N VAL A 160 7.89 7.70 -8.32
CA VAL A 160 8.37 8.21 -7.03
C VAL A 160 7.29 9.10 -6.44
N LEU A 161 6.88 8.84 -5.20
CA LEU A 161 5.79 9.56 -4.54
C LEU A 161 6.27 10.89 -3.95
N TRP A 162 7.41 10.86 -3.26
CA TRP A 162 8.12 12.03 -2.78
C TRP A 162 9.60 11.68 -2.58
N ALA A 163 10.38 12.66 -2.12
CA ALA A 163 11.74 12.44 -1.69
C ALA A 163 11.96 13.08 -0.32
N ASN A 164 12.76 12.44 0.53
CA ASN A 164 13.08 12.92 1.86
C ASN A 164 14.56 12.72 2.17
N THR A 165 15.12 13.65 2.93
CA THR A 165 16.54 13.69 3.26
C THR A 165 16.75 13.47 4.74
N THR A 166 17.68 12.58 5.07
CA THR A 166 18.14 12.31 6.43
C THR A 166 19.64 12.57 6.53
N PHE A 167 20.05 13.24 7.59
CA PHE A 167 21.43 13.60 7.85
C PHE A 167 22.01 12.73 8.94
N ALA A 168 23.14 12.10 8.67
CA ALA A 168 24.02 11.57 9.71
C ALA A 168 25.25 12.48 9.76
N VAL A 169 25.45 13.14 10.89
CA VAL A 169 26.50 14.14 11.10
C VAL A 169 27.49 13.57 12.09
N ARG A 170 28.73 13.32 11.63
CA ARG A 170 29.82 12.91 12.51
C ARG A 170 30.48 14.13 13.12
N VAL A 171 30.65 14.11 14.44
CA VAL A 171 31.32 15.17 15.19
C VAL A 171 32.54 14.63 15.92
N ASP A 172 33.40 15.54 16.37
CA ASP A 172 34.49 15.24 17.29
C ASP A 172 33.94 14.50 18.54
N PRO A 173 34.56 13.38 18.99
CA PRO A 173 34.20 12.71 20.23
C PRO A 173 34.14 13.63 21.46
N ASP A 174 34.98 14.66 21.51
CA ASP A 174 35.05 15.62 22.61
C ASP A 174 34.01 16.76 22.48
N CYS A 175 33.21 16.77 21.42
CA CYS A 175 32.11 17.72 21.23
C CYS A 175 31.08 17.58 22.35
N ASP A 176 30.81 18.68 23.05
CA ASP A 176 29.91 18.67 24.20
C ASP A 176 28.44 18.39 23.80
N PRO A 177 27.61 17.87 24.72
CA PRO A 177 26.22 17.52 24.41
C PRO A 177 25.34 18.70 23.95
N ALA A 178 25.56 19.91 24.47
CA ALA A 178 24.78 21.08 24.09
C ALA A 178 25.10 21.50 22.66
N ARG A 179 26.38 21.40 22.28
CA ARG A 179 26.87 21.65 20.94
C ARG A 179 26.33 20.65 19.93
N ARG A 180 26.28 19.36 20.28
CA ARG A 180 25.64 18.33 19.44
C ARG A 180 24.18 18.63 19.16
N ARG A 181 23.43 19.09 20.16
CA ARG A 181 22.03 19.51 19.97
C ARG A 181 21.92 20.72 19.05
N ALA A 182 22.76 21.74 19.24
CA ALA A 182 22.78 22.89 18.35
C ALA A 182 23.11 22.52 16.89
N ILE A 183 24.03 21.55 16.69
CA ILE A 183 24.30 20.99 15.36
C ILE A 183 23.06 20.27 14.83
N ALA A 184 22.41 19.41 15.62
CA ALA A 184 21.20 18.70 15.19
C ALA A 184 20.06 19.66 14.81
N GLU A 185 19.89 20.74 15.58
CA GLU A 185 18.90 21.80 15.33
C GLU A 185 19.21 22.57 14.04
N ALA A 186 20.48 22.75 13.69
CA ALA A 186 20.88 23.37 12.42
C ALA A 186 20.38 22.58 11.19
N PHE A 187 20.41 21.25 11.26
CA PHE A 187 19.99 20.38 10.17
C PHE A 187 18.50 20.02 10.24
N THR A 188 17.84 20.24 11.38
CA THR A 188 16.42 19.95 11.58
C THR A 188 15.82 20.96 12.56
N PRO A 189 15.61 22.20 12.12
CA PRO A 189 15.18 23.31 12.99
C PRO A 189 13.73 23.14 13.47
N ASP A 190 12.89 22.51 12.66
CA ASP A 190 11.51 22.17 12.98
C ASP A 190 11.35 20.88 13.80
N GLY A 191 12.46 20.18 14.05
CA GLY A 191 12.44 18.85 14.65
C GLY A 191 12.37 18.84 16.16
N VAL A 192 11.98 17.68 16.71
CA VAL A 192 11.97 17.40 18.15
C VAL A 192 13.08 16.41 18.49
N ASP A 193 13.72 16.64 19.64
CA ASP A 193 14.73 15.74 20.20
C ASP A 193 14.07 14.40 20.59
N CYS A 194 14.53 13.31 19.98
CA CYS A 194 14.07 11.95 20.27
C CYS A 194 15.25 11.04 20.63
N THR A 195 16.27 11.62 21.27
CA THR A 195 17.50 10.92 21.64
C THR A 195 17.16 9.81 22.64
N PRO A 196 17.41 8.53 22.32
CA PRO A 196 17.00 7.44 23.19
C PRO A 196 17.86 7.37 24.46
N ASP A 197 17.24 6.98 25.57
CA ASP A 197 17.94 6.80 26.85
C ASP A 197 19.09 5.80 26.71
N GLY A 198 20.30 6.23 27.12
CA GLY A 198 21.52 5.41 27.00
C GLY A 198 22.24 5.49 25.65
N ALA A 199 21.79 6.31 24.70
CA ALA A 199 22.54 6.66 23.49
C ALA A 199 23.75 7.55 23.82
N ARG A 200 24.77 6.97 24.47
CA ARG A 200 26.01 7.67 24.81
C ARG A 200 26.64 8.22 23.53
N GLY A 201 26.82 9.54 23.48
CA GLY A 201 27.53 10.19 22.38
C GLY A 201 26.72 10.37 21.09
N GLY A 202 25.38 10.47 21.17
CA GLY A 202 24.56 10.83 20.02
C GLY A 202 23.37 11.72 20.36
N VAL A 203 22.91 12.52 19.39
CA VAL A 203 21.66 13.29 19.44
C VAL A 203 20.84 12.95 18.21
N LEU A 204 19.55 12.64 18.41
CA LEU A 204 18.59 12.40 17.33
C LEU A 204 17.51 13.49 17.35
N ARG A 205 17.24 14.06 16.18
CA ARG A 205 16.12 14.99 15.92
C ARG A 205 15.31 14.54 14.74
N VAL A 206 13.99 14.64 14.88
CA VAL A 206 13.03 14.27 13.84
C VAL A 206 12.11 15.46 13.58
N GLY A 207 12.03 15.89 12.32
CA GLY A 207 11.15 16.94 11.80
C GLY A 207 10.81 16.64 10.34
N SER A 208 10.70 17.65 9.48
CA SER A 208 10.60 17.48 8.02
C SER A 208 11.81 16.74 7.45
N HIS A 209 12.99 17.02 8.00
CA HIS A 209 14.21 16.24 7.87
C HIS A 209 14.46 15.43 9.14
N THR A 210 15.30 14.41 9.06
CA THR A 210 15.74 13.71 10.26
C THR A 210 17.25 13.78 10.39
N THR A 211 17.76 14.02 11.60
CA THR A 211 19.19 14.21 11.84
C THR A 211 19.67 13.35 12.99
N ALA A 212 20.77 12.63 12.77
CA ALA A 212 21.56 11.97 13.78
C ALA A 212 22.93 12.63 13.89
N VAL A 213 23.24 13.26 15.02
CA VAL A 213 24.59 13.73 15.35
C VAL A 213 25.29 12.66 16.17
N VAL A 214 26.39 12.10 15.67
CA VAL A 214 27.02 10.89 16.23
C VAL A 214 28.55 11.01 16.24
N ASN A 215 29.20 10.21 17.09
CA ASN A 215 30.67 10.06 17.04
C ASN A 215 31.12 9.15 15.90
N ASP A 216 30.28 8.17 15.55
CA ASP A 216 30.55 7.18 14.53
C ASP A 216 29.27 6.84 13.76
N PHE A 217 29.40 6.64 12.45
CA PHE A 217 28.26 6.32 11.58
C PHE A 217 27.73 4.89 11.81
N GLY A 218 28.54 3.98 12.35
CA GLY A 218 28.12 2.66 12.80
C GLY A 218 27.46 2.67 14.18
N SER A 219 27.34 3.83 14.83
CA SER A 219 26.70 3.93 16.13
C SER A 219 25.20 3.59 16.05
N ARG A 220 24.69 2.97 17.12
CA ARG A 220 23.28 2.58 17.25
C ARG A 220 22.29 3.71 16.91
N PRO A 221 22.49 4.98 17.31
CA PRO A 221 21.57 6.06 16.95
C PRO A 221 21.47 6.32 15.43
N ALA A 222 22.60 6.34 14.71
CA ALA A 222 22.61 6.53 13.25
C ALA A 222 21.90 5.37 12.54
N LEU A 223 22.16 4.14 12.98
CA LEU A 223 21.52 2.95 12.42
C LEU A 223 20.01 2.91 12.70
N LEU A 224 19.60 3.22 13.93
CA LEU A 224 18.18 3.27 14.31
C LEU A 224 17.43 4.32 13.48
N LEU A 225 17.99 5.52 13.33
CA LEU A 225 17.37 6.59 12.55
C LEU A 225 17.21 6.18 11.09
N ALA A 226 18.28 5.77 10.42
CA ALA A 226 18.24 5.43 9.01
C ALA A 226 17.25 4.29 8.71
N ARG A 227 17.15 3.31 9.61
CA ARG A 227 16.21 2.18 9.47
C ARG A 227 14.77 2.64 9.67
N LEU A 228 14.46 3.24 10.82
CA LEU A 228 13.08 3.57 11.16
C LEU A 228 12.49 4.63 10.24
N THR A 229 13.29 5.63 9.82
CA THR A 229 12.87 6.63 8.83
C THR A 229 12.51 5.97 7.49
N GLY A 230 13.34 5.06 6.99
CA GLY A 230 13.08 4.34 5.73
C GLY A 230 11.81 3.48 5.80
N VAL A 231 11.65 2.71 6.88
CA VAL A 231 10.45 1.90 7.11
C VAL A 231 9.20 2.76 7.20
N HIS A 232 9.26 3.86 7.96
CA HIS A 232 8.13 4.76 8.12
C HIS A 232 7.71 5.39 6.80
N HIS A 233 8.65 5.78 5.94
CA HIS A 233 8.38 6.26 4.58
C HIS A 233 7.65 5.24 3.72
N VAL A 234 8.01 3.95 3.81
CA VAL A 234 7.30 2.90 3.06
C VAL A 234 5.89 2.71 3.58
N CYS A 235 5.69 2.71 4.90
CA CYS A 235 4.36 2.65 5.51
C CYS A 235 3.49 3.84 5.07
N TRP A 236 4.08 5.03 5.03
CA TRP A 236 3.42 6.23 4.54
C TRP A 236 2.98 6.09 3.08
N ALA A 237 3.86 5.52 2.25
CA ALA A 237 3.64 5.36 0.81
C ALA A 237 2.48 4.40 0.56
N ALA A 238 2.49 3.28 1.30
CA ALA A 238 1.43 2.30 1.26
C ALA A 238 0.08 2.89 1.70
N ALA A 239 0.05 3.68 2.77
CA ALA A 239 -1.18 4.30 3.25
C ALA A 239 -1.78 5.27 2.21
N LEU A 240 -0.96 6.14 1.61
CA LEU A 240 -1.43 7.05 0.55
C LEU A 240 -1.92 6.30 -0.69
N ARG A 241 -1.25 5.22 -1.07
CA ARG A 241 -1.71 4.35 -2.16
C ARG A 241 -3.08 3.75 -1.84
N TYR A 242 -3.22 3.14 -0.65
CA TYR A 242 -4.49 2.54 -0.26
C TYR A 242 -5.61 3.57 -0.20
N ASP A 243 -5.30 4.78 0.25
CA ASP A 243 -6.23 5.90 0.28
C ASP A 243 -6.71 6.30 -1.14
N ALA A 244 -5.78 6.39 -2.10
CA ALA A 244 -6.08 6.68 -3.50
C ALA A 244 -6.88 5.54 -4.17
N VAL A 245 -6.49 4.28 -3.94
CA VAL A 245 -7.20 3.11 -4.46
C VAL A 245 -8.63 3.06 -3.93
N LEU A 246 -8.82 3.24 -2.62
CA LEU A 246 -10.16 3.30 -2.03
C LEU A 246 -10.98 4.45 -2.59
N SER A 247 -10.40 5.64 -2.75
CA SER A 247 -11.10 6.78 -3.34
C SER A 247 -11.57 6.48 -4.76
N ALA A 248 -10.69 5.90 -5.59
CA ALA A 248 -11.02 5.49 -6.94
C ALA A 248 -12.14 4.44 -6.95
N GLU A 249 -12.05 3.40 -6.12
CA GLU A 249 -13.10 2.38 -5.99
C GLU A 249 -14.43 2.99 -5.54
N LEU A 250 -14.42 3.87 -4.53
CA LEU A 250 -15.62 4.53 -4.01
C LEU A 250 -16.29 5.43 -5.05
N SER A 251 -15.52 6.16 -5.85
CA SER A 251 -16.06 6.97 -6.94
C SER A 251 -16.72 6.16 -8.07
N GLN A 252 -16.30 4.90 -8.25
CA GLN A 252 -16.89 4.00 -9.24
C GLN A 252 -18.12 3.25 -8.71
N ILE A 253 -18.29 3.20 -7.38
CA ILE A 253 -19.46 2.60 -6.75
C ILE A 253 -20.61 3.62 -6.83
N ASP A 254 -21.59 3.35 -7.69
CA ASP A 254 -22.87 4.04 -7.68
C ASP A 254 -23.86 3.24 -6.81
N PRO A 255 -24.04 3.59 -5.51
CA PRO A 255 -24.98 2.89 -4.64
C PRO A 255 -26.44 3.10 -5.07
N GLY A 256 -26.75 4.08 -5.94
CA GLY A 256 -28.09 4.35 -6.45
C GLY A 256 -28.47 3.52 -7.69
N ARG A 257 -27.51 2.85 -8.34
CA ARG A 257 -27.77 2.04 -9.53
C ARG A 257 -28.55 0.76 -9.17
N ALA A 258 -29.86 0.85 -9.28
CA ALA A 258 -30.79 -0.26 -9.04
C ALA A 258 -30.64 -1.44 -10.04
N ASP A 259 -29.96 -1.20 -11.17
CA ASP A 259 -29.98 -2.07 -12.36
C ASP A 259 -28.71 -2.94 -12.55
N LEU A 260 -27.81 -2.99 -11.56
CA LEU A 260 -26.65 -3.89 -11.66
C LEU A 260 -27.12 -5.34 -11.75
N SER A 261 -26.52 -6.19 -12.58
CA SER A 261 -26.84 -7.62 -12.62
C SER A 261 -26.40 -8.32 -11.33
N MET A 262 -26.92 -9.52 -11.07
CA MET A 262 -26.52 -10.29 -9.89
C MET A 262 -25.03 -10.67 -9.91
N SER A 263 -24.50 -11.04 -11.08
CA SER A 263 -23.07 -11.27 -11.27
C SER A 263 -22.23 -10.00 -11.03
N ALA A 264 -22.68 -8.85 -11.55
CA ALA A 264 -21.99 -7.57 -11.34
C ALA A 264 -21.96 -7.15 -9.86
N LEU A 265 -23.07 -7.37 -9.13
CA LEU A 265 -23.14 -7.14 -7.68
C LEU A 265 -22.19 -8.07 -6.90
N GLU A 266 -22.11 -9.35 -7.26
CA GLU A 266 -21.18 -10.30 -6.64
C GLU A 266 -19.72 -9.92 -6.91
N ASP A 267 -19.38 -9.54 -8.14
CA ASP A 267 -18.03 -9.14 -8.51
C ASP A 267 -17.62 -7.84 -7.82
N GLN A 268 -18.53 -6.87 -7.73
CA GLN A 268 -18.29 -5.63 -6.99
C GLN A 268 -18.11 -5.89 -5.49
N ALA A 269 -18.92 -6.75 -4.89
CA ALA A 269 -18.77 -7.13 -3.48
C ALA A 269 -17.44 -7.86 -3.21
N LYS A 270 -17.00 -8.74 -4.11
CA LYS A 270 -15.70 -9.44 -4.03
C LYS A 270 -14.52 -8.49 -4.20
N ARG A 271 -14.59 -7.50 -5.11
CA ARG A 271 -13.55 -6.48 -5.28
C ARG A 271 -13.36 -5.67 -3.99
N ILE A 272 -14.47 -5.12 -3.47
CA ILE A 272 -14.48 -4.37 -2.21
C ILE A 272 -13.90 -5.19 -1.06
N LEU A 273 -14.30 -6.46 -0.93
CA LEU A 273 -13.83 -7.33 0.15
C LEU A 273 -12.31 -7.60 0.06
N ARG A 274 -11.78 -7.78 -1.15
CA ARG A 274 -10.33 -7.95 -1.36
C ARG A 274 -9.55 -6.69 -0.96
N GLY A 275 -10.00 -5.52 -1.40
CA GLY A 275 -9.40 -4.24 -1.00
C GLY A 275 -9.43 -4.05 0.52
N TYR A 276 -10.58 -4.29 1.15
CA TYR A 276 -10.77 -4.24 2.59
C TYR A 276 -9.78 -5.15 3.35
N HIS A 277 -9.67 -6.43 2.98
CA HIS A 277 -8.76 -7.36 3.63
C HIS A 277 -7.31 -6.93 3.53
N ARG A 278 -6.89 -6.48 2.35
CA ARG A 278 -5.51 -6.06 2.10
C ARG A 278 -5.11 -4.89 2.99
N ILE A 279 -5.95 -3.86 3.06
CA ILE A 279 -5.67 -2.67 3.86
C ILE A 279 -5.72 -3.02 5.35
N ARG A 280 -6.64 -3.90 5.77
CA ARG A 280 -6.70 -4.36 7.15
C ARG A 280 -5.46 -5.15 7.57
N LEU A 281 -4.91 -5.97 6.68
CA LEU A 281 -3.64 -6.67 6.92
C LEU A 281 -2.48 -5.67 7.08
N PHE A 282 -2.42 -4.65 6.21
CA PHE A 282 -1.45 -3.56 6.36
C PHE A 282 -1.61 -2.84 7.71
N ARG A 283 -2.83 -2.48 8.11
CA ARG A 283 -3.13 -1.82 9.40
C ARG A 283 -2.69 -2.68 10.58
N LEU A 284 -2.97 -3.98 10.54
CA LEU A 284 -2.54 -4.93 11.57
C LEU A 284 -1.01 -5.00 11.67
N GLY A 285 -0.33 -5.16 10.53
CA GLY A 285 1.13 -5.16 10.49
C GLY A 285 1.72 -3.86 11.05
N TYR A 286 1.18 -2.72 10.63
CA TYR A 286 1.59 -1.40 11.13
C TYR A 286 1.36 -1.25 12.64
N SER A 287 0.17 -1.61 13.15
CA SER A 287 -0.12 -1.51 14.59
C SER A 287 0.76 -2.38 15.47
N SER A 288 1.41 -3.40 14.87
CA SER A 288 2.32 -4.28 15.58
C SER A 288 3.76 -3.75 15.64
N VAL A 289 4.13 -2.73 14.86
CA VAL A 289 5.54 -2.26 14.77
C VAL A 289 6.08 -1.89 16.15
N GLU A 290 5.35 -1.04 16.87
CA GLU A 290 5.78 -0.51 18.17
C GLU A 290 6.05 -1.63 19.19
N ALA A 291 5.25 -2.70 19.16
CA ALA A 291 5.39 -3.82 20.10
C ALA A 291 6.67 -4.65 19.88
N HIS A 292 7.27 -4.57 18.69
CA HIS A 292 8.50 -5.30 18.36
C HIS A 292 9.75 -4.42 18.45
N LEU A 293 9.59 -3.12 18.69
CA LEU A 293 10.70 -2.20 18.88
C LEU A 293 11.21 -2.27 20.32
N ASP A 294 12.53 -2.18 20.48
CA ASP A 294 13.11 -1.90 21.78
C ASP A 294 12.73 -0.47 22.23
N ALA A 295 12.94 -0.15 23.51
CA ALA A 295 12.55 1.16 24.06
C ALA A 295 13.15 2.35 23.28
N ALA A 296 14.38 2.19 22.75
CA ALA A 296 15.04 3.21 21.96
C ALA A 296 14.38 3.40 20.59
N GLY A 297 14.06 2.30 19.91
CA GLY A 297 13.34 2.30 18.64
C GLY A 297 11.92 2.83 18.79
N GLY A 298 11.23 2.47 19.87
CA GLY A 298 9.88 2.98 20.19
C GLY A 298 9.85 4.49 20.34
N THR A 299 10.84 5.09 21.01
CA THR A 299 10.96 6.56 21.14
C THR A 299 11.13 7.24 19.79
N VAL A 300 12.01 6.73 18.91
CA VAL A 300 12.22 7.30 17.58
C VAL A 300 11.00 7.11 16.70
N TRP A 301 10.37 5.93 16.74
CA TRP A 301 9.15 5.62 15.99
C TRP A 301 7.99 6.54 16.37
N ASN A 302 7.76 6.75 17.67
CA ASN A 302 6.74 7.66 18.16
C ASN A 302 7.02 9.12 17.75
N ALA A 303 8.29 9.54 17.74
CA ALA A 303 8.66 10.86 17.24
C ALA A 303 8.36 11.02 15.73
N LEU A 304 8.67 10.00 14.91
CA LEU A 304 8.33 9.98 13.48
C LEU A 304 6.81 10.04 13.25
N GLU A 305 6.04 9.20 13.96
CA GLU A 305 4.58 9.19 13.85
C GLU A 305 3.95 10.54 14.17
N GLN A 306 4.43 11.18 15.26
CA GLN A 306 3.93 12.47 15.72
C GLN A 306 4.29 13.59 14.77
N GLN A 307 5.55 13.67 14.35
CA GLN A 307 6.04 14.76 13.52
C GLN A 307 5.41 14.79 12.14
N TRP A 308 5.27 13.61 11.53
CA TRP A 308 4.65 13.55 10.21
C TRP A 308 3.12 13.47 10.31
N LYS A 309 2.55 13.29 11.51
CA LYS A 309 1.10 13.14 11.75
C LYS A 309 0.51 11.90 11.09
N PHE A 310 1.26 10.79 11.08
CA PHE A 310 0.82 9.59 10.35
C PHE A 310 -0.48 9.00 10.89
N ARG A 311 -0.72 9.11 12.19
CA ARG A 311 -1.96 8.67 12.83
C ARG A 311 -3.20 9.33 12.22
N LEU A 312 -3.09 10.58 11.75
CA LEU A 312 -4.20 11.26 11.08
C LEU A 312 -4.53 10.59 9.74
N VAL A 313 -3.50 10.29 8.93
CA VAL A 313 -3.66 9.57 7.66
C VAL A 313 -4.29 8.19 7.89
N LEU A 314 -3.83 7.47 8.91
CA LEU A 314 -4.38 6.17 9.27
C LEU A 314 -5.84 6.25 9.76
N THR A 315 -6.19 7.30 10.49
CA THR A 315 -7.59 7.51 10.95
C THR A 315 -8.52 7.76 9.77
N THR A 316 -8.12 8.62 8.83
CA THR A 316 -8.88 8.84 7.58
C THR A 316 -9.05 7.55 6.78
N LEU A 317 -8.01 6.72 6.74
CA LEU A 317 -8.07 5.41 6.07
C LEU A 317 -9.05 4.46 6.78
N ASP A 318 -9.09 4.45 8.11
CA ASP A 318 -10.03 3.65 8.90
C ASP A 318 -11.49 4.10 8.68
N GLU A 319 -11.76 5.42 8.65
CA GLU A 319 -13.10 5.96 8.35
C GLU A 319 -13.58 5.51 6.96
N ARG A 320 -12.70 5.54 5.96
CA ARG A 320 -13.00 5.06 4.61
C ARG A 320 -13.23 3.55 4.60
N LEU A 321 -12.46 2.77 5.36
CA LEU A 321 -12.67 1.33 5.49
C LEU A 321 -14.02 0.98 6.11
N ASP A 322 -14.46 1.74 7.10
CA ASP A 322 -15.78 1.54 7.73
C ASP A 322 -16.93 1.87 6.76
N PHE A 323 -16.77 2.92 5.95
CA PHE A 323 -17.71 3.22 4.87
C PHE A 323 -17.75 2.09 3.83
N VAL A 324 -16.59 1.61 3.40
CA VAL A 324 -16.45 0.47 2.45
C VAL A 324 -17.10 -0.80 3.00
N ARG A 325 -16.94 -1.09 4.30
CA ARG A 325 -17.62 -2.20 4.98
C ARG A 325 -19.14 -2.05 4.94
N THR A 326 -19.64 -0.83 5.19
CA THR A 326 -21.08 -0.54 5.14
C THR A 326 -21.64 -0.74 3.74
N LEU A 327 -20.93 -0.25 2.71
CA LEU A 327 -21.30 -0.49 1.31
C LEU A 327 -21.30 -1.98 0.95
N HIS A 328 -20.30 -2.73 1.40
CA HIS A 328 -20.27 -4.18 1.21
C HIS A 328 -21.50 -4.86 1.83
N GLN A 329 -21.86 -4.50 3.07
CA GLN A 329 -23.06 -5.05 3.74
C GLN A 329 -24.34 -4.69 2.99
N GLN A 330 -24.46 -3.47 2.46
CA GLN A 330 -25.61 -3.06 1.64
C GLN A 330 -25.68 -3.86 0.33
N LEU A 331 -24.55 -4.09 -0.36
CA LEU A 331 -24.50 -4.89 -1.57
C LEU A 331 -24.86 -6.36 -1.31
N VAL A 332 -24.36 -6.94 -0.22
CA VAL A 332 -24.71 -8.31 0.20
C VAL A 332 -26.19 -8.41 0.56
N GLY A 333 -26.74 -7.41 1.26
CA GLY A 333 -28.18 -7.35 1.55
C GLY A 333 -29.02 -7.33 0.27
N ARG A 334 -28.66 -6.49 -0.71
CA ARG A 334 -29.33 -6.45 -2.03
C ARG A 334 -29.23 -7.78 -2.79
N LEU A 335 -28.08 -8.46 -2.70
CA LEU A 335 -27.90 -9.80 -3.27
C LEU A 335 -28.82 -10.82 -2.60
N GLN A 336 -28.92 -10.80 -1.27
CA GLN A 336 -29.81 -11.67 -0.51
C GLN A 336 -31.28 -11.41 -0.83
N ASP A 337 -31.70 -10.15 -0.93
CA ASP A 337 -33.07 -9.75 -1.30
C ASP A 337 -33.43 -10.21 -2.72
N ARG A 338 -32.50 -10.12 -3.67
CA ARG A 338 -32.75 -10.62 -5.03
C ARG A 338 -32.82 -12.15 -5.07
N ARG A 339 -31.95 -12.84 -4.33
CA ARG A 339 -32.02 -14.30 -4.18
C ARG A 339 -33.33 -14.75 -3.54
N SER A 340 -33.80 -14.07 -2.50
CA SER A 340 -35.05 -14.40 -1.82
C SER A 340 -36.27 -14.17 -2.72
N ARG A 341 -36.30 -13.06 -3.49
CA ARG A 341 -37.35 -12.83 -4.50
C ARG A 341 -37.36 -13.90 -5.58
N LEU A 342 -36.20 -14.27 -6.12
CA LEU A 342 -36.08 -15.33 -7.12
C LEU A 342 -36.57 -16.69 -6.57
N LEU A 343 -36.19 -17.04 -5.34
CA LEU A 343 -36.67 -18.25 -4.69
C LEU A 343 -38.19 -18.21 -4.48
N ASN A 344 -38.73 -17.07 -4.07
CA ASN A 344 -40.16 -16.92 -3.86
C ASN A 344 -40.95 -17.02 -5.17
N GLU A 345 -40.45 -16.43 -6.26
CA GLU A 345 -41.01 -16.57 -7.61
C GLU A 345 -40.98 -18.04 -8.09
N LEU A 346 -39.88 -18.75 -7.84
CA LEU A 346 -39.78 -20.19 -8.14
C LEU A 346 -40.80 -21.01 -7.33
N VAL A 347 -40.89 -20.77 -6.02
CA VAL A 347 -41.87 -21.43 -5.15
C VAL A 347 -43.29 -21.15 -5.62
N LEU A 348 -43.59 -19.90 -5.99
CA LEU A 348 -44.90 -19.53 -6.52
C LEU A 348 -45.19 -20.26 -7.84
N GLY A 349 -44.21 -20.31 -8.75
CA GLY A 349 -44.28 -21.07 -10.00
C GLY A 349 -44.55 -22.57 -9.77
N PHE A 350 -43.81 -23.20 -8.85
CA PHE A 350 -44.04 -24.59 -8.45
C PHE A 350 -45.42 -24.78 -7.80
N THR A 351 -45.88 -23.82 -7.02
CA THR A 351 -47.20 -23.88 -6.38
C THR A 351 -48.32 -23.82 -7.42
N PHE A 352 -48.24 -22.90 -8.40
CA PHE A 352 -49.18 -22.85 -9.52
C PHE A 352 -49.15 -24.13 -10.35
N LEU A 353 -47.96 -24.68 -10.61
CA LEU A 353 -47.79 -25.95 -11.31
C LEU A 353 -48.50 -27.10 -10.58
N ASN A 354 -48.37 -27.14 -9.26
CA ASN A 354 -48.96 -28.18 -8.42
C ASN A 354 -50.49 -28.05 -8.35
N ILE A 355 -51.01 -26.82 -8.20
CA ILE A 355 -52.46 -26.54 -8.26
C ILE A 355 -53.02 -26.97 -9.62
N PHE A 356 -52.35 -26.62 -10.71
CA PHE A 356 -52.77 -27.01 -12.05
C PHE A 356 -52.81 -28.54 -12.22
N ALA A 357 -51.80 -29.25 -11.71
CA ALA A 357 -51.76 -30.71 -11.73
C ALA A 357 -52.93 -31.33 -10.92
N ILE A 358 -53.26 -30.78 -9.75
CA ILE A 358 -54.38 -31.25 -8.92
C ILE A 358 -55.72 -31.01 -9.62
N VAL A 359 -55.96 -29.82 -10.17
CA VAL A 359 -57.19 -29.49 -10.91
C VAL A 359 -57.37 -30.43 -12.10
N LEU A 360 -56.29 -30.68 -12.82
CA LEU A 360 -56.28 -31.63 -13.93
C LEU A 360 -56.58 -33.06 -13.48
N ALA A 361 -55.95 -33.54 -12.41
CA ALA A 361 -56.23 -34.86 -11.86
C ALA A 361 -57.71 -35.00 -11.45
N ALA A 362 -58.28 -33.96 -10.84
CA ALA A 362 -59.70 -33.90 -10.51
C ALA A 362 -60.59 -33.92 -11.77
N LEU A 363 -60.23 -33.18 -12.82
CA LEU A 363 -60.94 -33.20 -14.10
C LEU A 363 -60.90 -34.57 -14.77
N THR A 364 -59.74 -35.25 -14.77
CA THR A 364 -59.63 -36.61 -15.31
C THR A 364 -60.43 -37.63 -14.48
N PHE A 365 -60.59 -37.39 -13.18
CA PHE A 365 -61.39 -38.25 -12.31
C PHE A 365 -62.90 -38.05 -12.52
N VAL A 366 -63.34 -36.79 -12.72
CA VAL A 366 -64.76 -36.45 -12.95
C VAL A 366 -65.19 -36.75 -14.40
N ALA A 367 -64.29 -36.61 -15.38
CA ALA A 367 -64.53 -36.95 -16.77
C ALA A 367 -64.36 -38.47 -17.01
N LEU A 368 -65.40 -39.24 -16.70
CA LEU A 368 -65.56 -40.67 -17.04
C LEU A 368 -65.53 -40.94 -18.59
N PRO A 369 -65.48 -42.21 -19.01
CA PRO A 369 -64.34 -42.97 -19.55
C PRO A 369 -64.09 -42.78 -21.07
N SER A 370 -64.68 -41.78 -21.74
CA SER A 370 -64.65 -41.67 -23.22
C SER A 370 -63.61 -40.70 -23.77
N LEU A 371 -62.77 -40.10 -22.93
CA LEU A 371 -61.65 -39.27 -23.35
C LEU A 371 -60.38 -40.11 -23.38
N ASP A 372 -59.74 -40.16 -24.55
CA ASP A 372 -58.48 -40.87 -24.76
C ASP A 372 -57.41 -40.31 -23.82
N VAL A 373 -57.15 -41.06 -22.75
CA VAL A 373 -56.24 -40.70 -21.65
C VAL A 373 -54.84 -40.41 -22.20
N GLY A 374 -54.44 -41.03 -23.32
CA GLY A 374 -53.17 -40.75 -23.99
C GLY A 374 -53.09 -39.36 -24.61
N LEU A 375 -54.19 -38.85 -25.17
CA LEU A 375 -54.24 -37.51 -25.78
C LEU A 375 -54.29 -36.42 -24.71
N LEU A 376 -55.01 -36.67 -23.60
CA LEU A 376 -55.05 -35.77 -22.46
C LEU A 376 -53.69 -35.72 -21.74
N ALA A 377 -53.06 -36.87 -21.49
CA ALA A 377 -51.73 -36.94 -20.88
C ALA A 377 -50.64 -36.30 -21.76
N SER A 378 -50.72 -36.43 -23.08
CA SER A 378 -49.75 -35.80 -23.99
C SER A 378 -49.95 -34.29 -24.12
N VAL A 379 -51.19 -33.78 -24.16
CA VAL A 379 -51.47 -32.34 -24.08
C VAL A 379 -50.98 -31.76 -22.75
N VAL A 380 -51.18 -32.49 -21.65
CA VAL A 380 -50.70 -32.08 -20.33
C VAL A 380 -49.18 -32.10 -20.27
N GLY A 381 -48.55 -33.16 -20.76
CA GLY A 381 -47.09 -33.25 -20.86
C GLY A 381 -46.52 -32.12 -21.70
N LEU A 382 -47.18 -31.74 -22.80
CA LEU A 382 -46.80 -30.62 -23.65
C LEU A 382 -46.97 -29.27 -22.95
N VAL A 383 -48.09 -29.04 -22.24
CA VAL A 383 -48.32 -27.82 -21.45
C VAL A 383 -47.30 -27.73 -20.31
N MET A 384 -47.04 -28.83 -19.60
CA MET A 384 -45.98 -28.91 -18.59
C MET A 384 -44.61 -28.61 -19.18
N LEU A 385 -44.29 -29.17 -20.35
CA LEU A 385 -43.04 -28.90 -21.05
C LEU A 385 -42.94 -27.42 -21.45
N LEU A 386 -44.02 -26.83 -21.97
CA LEU A 386 -44.07 -25.42 -22.38
C LEU A 386 -44.00 -24.47 -21.18
N VAL A 387 -44.66 -24.78 -20.07
CA VAL A 387 -44.55 -24.00 -18.82
C VAL A 387 -43.13 -24.09 -18.26
N ASN A 388 -42.56 -25.29 -18.16
CA ASN A 388 -41.17 -25.45 -17.71
C ASN A 388 -40.17 -24.80 -18.67
N LEU A 389 -40.39 -24.91 -19.99
CA LEU A 389 -39.55 -24.28 -21.01
C LEU A 389 -39.69 -22.76 -20.99
N SER A 390 -40.89 -22.22 -20.80
CA SER A 390 -41.11 -20.78 -20.67
C SER A 390 -40.52 -20.22 -19.38
N ALA A 391 -40.64 -20.94 -18.27
CA ALA A 391 -39.97 -20.61 -17.01
C ALA A 391 -38.46 -20.68 -17.16
N TYR A 392 -37.93 -21.70 -17.84
CA TYR A 392 -36.50 -21.83 -18.15
C TYR A 392 -35.98 -20.74 -19.10
N LEU A 393 -36.76 -20.36 -20.12
CA LEU A 393 -36.41 -19.30 -21.06
C LEU A 393 -36.55 -17.90 -20.42
N ALA A 394 -37.52 -17.70 -19.54
CA ALA A 394 -37.64 -16.51 -18.71
C ALA A 394 -36.43 -16.41 -17.76
N PHE A 395 -36.09 -17.50 -17.07
CA PHE A 395 -34.88 -17.64 -16.25
C PHE A 395 -33.60 -17.32 -17.04
N ARG A 396 -33.46 -17.90 -18.24
CA ARG A 396 -32.28 -17.66 -19.10
C ARG A 396 -32.23 -16.23 -19.66
N ARG A 397 -33.37 -15.63 -20.02
CA ARG A 397 -33.44 -14.22 -20.44
C ARG A 397 -33.12 -13.26 -19.30
N GLN A 398 -33.58 -13.54 -18.08
CA GLN A 398 -33.31 -12.69 -16.93
C GLN A 398 -31.83 -12.75 -16.49
N ILE A 399 -31.16 -13.88 -16.74
CA ILE A 399 -29.71 -14.03 -16.58
C ILE A 399 -28.92 -13.30 -17.69
N ASN A 400 -29.40 -13.36 -18.94
CA ASN A 400 -28.65 -12.86 -20.11
C ASN A 400 -28.97 -11.41 -20.54
N ASP A 401 -30.11 -10.83 -20.14
CA ASP A 401 -30.55 -9.51 -20.63
C ASP A 401 -31.38 -8.74 -19.57
N PRO A 402 -30.74 -8.00 -18.65
CA PRO A 402 -31.40 -7.40 -17.48
C PRO A 402 -32.05 -6.03 -17.75
N GLY A 403 -31.91 -5.45 -18.95
CA GLY A 403 -32.37 -4.08 -19.25
C GLY A 403 -33.89 -3.92 -19.45
N ARG A 404 -34.68 -4.99 -19.40
CA ARG A 404 -36.14 -4.97 -19.60
C ARG A 404 -36.88 -5.52 -18.38
N ILE A 405 -36.84 -4.80 -17.27
CA ILE A 405 -37.96 -4.87 -16.33
C ILE A 405 -39.08 -4.00 -16.94
N PRO A 406 -40.27 -4.55 -17.25
CA PRO A 406 -41.38 -3.71 -17.67
C PRO A 406 -41.71 -2.78 -16.50
N ARG A 407 -41.48 -1.47 -16.69
CA ARG A 407 -41.97 -0.44 -15.77
C ARG A 407 -43.46 -0.68 -15.60
N ALA A 408 -43.87 -1.15 -14.42
CA ALA A 408 -45.26 -1.12 -14.01
C ALA A 408 -45.72 0.33 -14.18
N SER A 409 -46.70 0.52 -15.05
CA SER A 409 -47.28 1.81 -15.34
C SER A 409 -47.74 2.44 -14.02
N ALA A 410 -47.08 3.53 -13.64
CA ALA A 410 -47.63 4.46 -12.67
C ALA A 410 -49.02 4.87 -13.21
N ARG A 411 -50.07 4.44 -12.50
CA ARG A 411 -51.40 5.03 -12.68
C ARG A 411 -51.42 6.36 -11.91
N PRO A 412 -52.12 7.37 -12.47
CA PRO A 412 -52.05 8.76 -12.04
C PRO A 412 -52.55 9.00 -10.61
#